data_AF-A0A6J7SCL3-F1
#
_entry.id   AF-A0A6J7SCL3-F1
#
_cell.length_a   1.000
_cell.length_b   1.000
_cell.length_c   1.000
_cell.angle_alpha   90.00
_cell.angle_beta   90.00
_cell.angle_gamma   90.00
#
_symmetry.space_group_name_H-M   'P 1'
#
loop_
_entity.id
_entity.type
_entity.pdbx_description
1 polymer ?
#
loop_
_entity_poly.entity_id
_entity_poly.type
_entity_poly.pdbx_seq_one_letter_code
_entity_poly.pdbx_strand_id
1 'polypeptide(L)'
;MVYQLSPEEIRHSKFPLRIGSAGTNALVEEIGVRCTHYDAFRFFTAPAIPLNVIHPVREDQPKNEQPGCIHANMDLYKWAYKLAPIIPSSMVFAYFQNARALREIDMRASPYDLANIGYEPILMETAEGRAEYARIQKNLAHQTAPLRAEFANYIRRVLETFTSSAQ
;
A
#
# COMPACT_ATOMS: atom_id res chain seq x y z
N MET A 1 -3.13 11.19 -1.32
CA MET A 1 -2.06 11.89 -0.58
C MET A 1 -2.65 13.13 0.06
N VAL A 2 -2.19 13.57 1.22
CA VAL A 2 -2.56 14.88 1.78
C VAL A 2 -1.41 15.83 1.46
N TYR A 3 -1.63 16.74 0.52
CA TYR A 3 -0.65 17.76 0.12
C TYR A 3 -1.38 18.88 -0.61
N GLN A 4 -1.25 20.11 -0.10
CA GLN A 4 -1.92 21.32 -0.60
C GLN A 4 -3.44 21.13 -0.79
N LEU A 5 -4.10 20.60 0.25
CA LEU A 5 -5.56 20.45 0.29
C LEU A 5 -6.17 21.42 1.31
N SER A 6 -7.33 21.98 0.98
CA SER A 6 -8.17 22.68 1.95
C SER A 6 -8.78 21.69 2.96
N PRO A 7 -9.24 22.15 4.14
CA PRO A 7 -9.91 21.29 5.12
C PRO A 7 -11.10 20.49 4.53
N GLU A 8 -11.83 21.08 3.59
CA GLU A 8 -12.98 20.47 2.92
C GLU A 8 -12.58 19.39 1.92
N GLU A 9 -11.38 19.51 1.32
CA GLU A 9 -10.85 18.54 0.36
C GLU A 9 -10.18 17.33 1.05
N ILE A 10 -9.88 17.42 2.35
CA ILE A 10 -9.29 16.32 3.12
C ILE A 10 -10.32 15.18 3.27
N ARG A 11 -10.02 14.06 2.61
CA ARG A 11 -10.87 12.85 2.55
C ARG A 11 -11.31 12.33 3.93
N HIS A 12 -10.42 12.36 4.91
CA HIS A 12 -10.69 11.85 6.26
C HIS A 12 -10.75 13.00 7.29
N SER A 13 -11.50 14.06 6.98
CA SER A 13 -11.64 15.26 7.82
C SER A 13 -12.15 15.01 9.25
N LYS A 14 -12.72 13.83 9.52
CA LYS A 14 -13.09 13.38 10.89
C LYS A 14 -11.89 13.12 11.80
N PHE A 15 -10.70 12.92 11.23
CA PHE A 15 -9.45 12.69 11.96
C PHE A 15 -8.50 13.85 11.70
N PRO A 16 -7.92 14.48 12.75
CA PRO A 16 -7.02 15.60 12.57
C PRO A 16 -5.70 15.14 11.94
N LEU A 17 -4.97 16.06 11.33
CA LEU A 17 -3.58 15.82 10.88
C LEU A 17 -2.63 16.04 12.05
N ARG A 18 -1.70 15.11 12.30
CA ARG A 18 -0.81 15.16 13.48
C ARG A 18 0.02 16.44 13.58
N ILE A 19 0.56 16.89 12.45
CA ILE A 19 1.42 18.07 12.35
C ILE A 19 0.74 19.22 11.57
N GLY A 20 -0.60 19.15 11.43
CA GLY A 20 -1.38 20.10 10.65
C GLY A 20 -1.08 20.08 9.14
N SER A 21 -1.85 20.84 8.35
CA SER A 21 -1.66 20.90 6.89
C SER A 21 -0.30 21.52 6.52
N ALA A 22 0.13 22.57 7.22
CA ALA A 22 1.40 23.24 6.96
C ALA A 22 2.60 22.31 7.20
N GLY A 23 2.63 21.61 8.35
CA GLY A 23 3.69 20.63 8.64
C GLY A 23 3.66 19.45 7.68
N THR A 24 2.46 18.96 7.30
CA THR A 24 2.32 17.87 6.33
C THR A 24 2.88 18.26 4.96
N ASN A 25 2.61 19.49 4.49
CA ASN A 25 3.15 19.99 3.23
C ASN A 25 4.67 20.13 3.28
N ALA A 26 5.20 20.75 4.35
CA ALA A 26 6.64 20.90 4.54
C ALA A 26 7.37 19.55 4.55
N LEU A 27 6.79 18.55 5.21
CA LEU A 27 7.35 17.20 5.26
C LEU A 27 7.43 16.54 3.87
N VAL A 28 6.37 16.69 3.06
CA VAL A 28 6.33 16.17 1.69
C VAL A 28 7.41 16.84 0.82
N GLU A 29 7.57 18.15 0.96
CA GLU A 29 8.57 18.94 0.22
C GLU A 29 10.01 18.60 0.64
N GLU A 30 10.25 18.41 1.94
CA GLU A 30 11.56 18.09 2.49
C GLU A 30 12.04 16.68 2.09
N ILE A 31 11.16 15.68 2.23
CA ILE A 31 11.54 14.26 2.04
C ILE A 31 11.41 13.84 0.57
N GLY A 32 10.50 14.48 -0.16
CA GLY A 32 10.12 14.08 -1.51
C GLY A 32 9.30 12.78 -1.55
N VAL A 33 8.91 12.37 -2.76
CA VAL A 33 8.06 11.19 -2.96
C VAL A 33 8.69 10.24 -3.98
N ARG A 34 8.69 8.94 -3.66
CA ARG A 34 9.28 7.87 -4.49
C ARG A 34 8.34 6.67 -4.60
N CYS A 35 7.05 6.94 -4.76
CA CYS A 35 6.04 5.91 -4.93
C CYS A 35 6.15 5.29 -6.32
N THR A 36 6.18 3.96 -6.40
CA THR A 36 6.20 3.24 -7.69
C THR A 36 4.93 2.41 -7.93
N HIS A 37 4.04 2.39 -6.94
CA HIS A 37 2.80 1.61 -6.99
C HIS A 37 1.70 2.45 -7.65
N TYR A 38 1.29 2.05 -8.85
CA TYR A 38 0.29 2.76 -9.65
C TYR A 38 -1.02 3.03 -8.88
N ASP A 39 -1.52 2.02 -8.17
CA ASP A 39 -2.81 2.13 -7.46
C ASP A 39 -2.76 3.07 -6.25
N ALA A 40 -1.58 3.41 -5.73
CA ALA A 40 -1.40 4.49 -4.74
C ALA A 40 -1.21 5.85 -5.43
N PHE A 41 -0.40 5.88 -6.49
CA PHE A 41 -0.09 7.10 -7.24
C PHE A 41 -1.36 7.77 -7.82
N ARG A 42 -2.34 7.00 -8.28
CA ARG A 42 -3.62 7.55 -8.78
C ARG A 42 -4.46 8.32 -7.73
N PHE A 43 -4.07 8.27 -6.45
CA PHE A 43 -4.67 9.05 -5.37
C PHE A 43 -3.82 10.27 -4.96
N PHE A 44 -2.76 10.59 -5.71
CA PHE A 44 -2.00 11.81 -5.49
C PHE A 44 -2.85 13.01 -5.90
N THR A 45 -2.68 14.11 -5.18
CA THR A 45 -3.31 15.38 -5.54
C THR A 45 -2.58 15.95 -6.76
N ALA A 46 -3.26 16.76 -7.57
CA ALA A 46 -2.63 17.43 -8.72
C ALA A 46 -1.28 18.10 -8.37
N PRO A 47 -1.15 18.86 -7.26
CA PRO A 47 0.14 19.44 -6.87
C PRO A 47 1.18 18.42 -6.38
N ALA A 48 0.78 17.24 -5.90
CA ALA A 48 1.72 16.21 -5.42
C ALA A 48 2.30 15.34 -6.54
N ILE A 49 1.61 15.22 -7.68
CA ILE A 49 2.06 14.44 -8.84
C ILE A 49 3.51 14.77 -9.25
N PRO A 50 3.87 16.05 -9.52
CA PRO A 50 5.23 16.39 -9.98
C PRO A 50 6.32 16.19 -8.92
N LEU A 51 5.97 15.96 -7.66
CA LEU A 51 6.94 15.70 -6.58
C LEU A 51 7.41 14.23 -6.55
N ASN A 52 6.72 13.34 -7.27
CA ASN A 52 7.09 11.94 -7.30
C ASN A 52 8.18 11.69 -8.35
N VAL A 53 9.25 11.00 -7.95
CA VAL A 53 10.41 10.75 -8.85
C VAL A 53 10.02 10.00 -10.13
N ILE A 54 8.97 9.18 -10.09
CA ILE A 54 8.44 8.50 -11.26
C ILE A 54 6.93 8.71 -11.38
N HIS A 55 6.39 8.69 -12.60
CA HIS A 55 4.94 8.82 -12.83
C HIS A 55 4.42 7.47 -13.34
N PRO A 56 4.16 6.49 -12.45
CA PRO A 56 3.77 5.16 -12.88
C PRO A 56 2.44 5.22 -13.62
N VAL A 57 2.37 4.55 -14.76
CA VAL A 57 1.14 4.23 -15.48
C VAL A 57 0.77 2.77 -15.27
N ARG A 58 -0.46 2.39 -15.63
CA ARG A 58 -0.98 1.04 -15.38
C ARG A 58 -0.16 -0.03 -16.12
N GLU A 59 0.28 0.29 -17.33
CA GLU A 59 1.00 -0.60 -18.24
C GLU A 59 2.38 -0.98 -17.70
N ASP A 60 3.04 -0.06 -16.98
CA ASP A 60 4.37 -0.28 -16.41
C ASP A 60 4.33 -0.82 -14.97
N GLN A 61 3.14 -1.09 -14.43
CA GLN A 61 2.96 -1.63 -13.08
C GLN A 61 3.84 -2.86 -12.80
N PRO A 62 3.92 -3.88 -13.70
CA PRO A 62 4.78 -5.05 -13.46
C PRO A 62 6.29 -4.74 -13.42
N LYS A 63 6.72 -3.65 -14.04
CA LYS A 63 8.14 -3.23 -14.08
C LYS A 63 8.51 -2.38 -12.85
N ASN A 64 7.58 -1.54 -12.41
CA ASN A 64 7.85 -0.52 -11.40
C ASN A 64 7.57 -0.99 -9.97
N GLU A 65 6.62 -1.91 -9.76
CA GLU A 65 6.22 -2.30 -8.41
C GLU A 65 7.30 -3.09 -7.68
N GLN A 66 7.82 -2.53 -6.58
CA GLN A 66 8.68 -3.27 -5.67
C GLN A 66 7.87 -4.14 -4.69
N PRO A 67 8.28 -5.40 -4.48
CA PRO A 67 7.67 -6.27 -3.47
C PRO A 67 7.94 -5.80 -2.03
N GLY A 68 8.81 -4.81 -1.82
CA GLY A 68 8.99 -4.15 -0.53
C GLY A 68 7.88 -3.16 -0.17
N CYS A 69 7.12 -2.64 -1.15
CA CYS A 69 6.04 -1.69 -0.87
C CYS A 69 4.87 -2.37 -0.16
N ILE A 70 4.34 -1.74 0.89
CA ILE A 70 3.17 -2.28 1.59
C ILE A 70 1.95 -2.44 0.67
N HIS A 71 1.76 -1.54 -0.29
CA HIS A 71 0.61 -1.59 -1.20
C HIS A 71 0.68 -2.76 -2.18
N ALA A 72 1.87 -3.02 -2.75
CA ALA A 72 2.09 -4.18 -3.60
C ALA A 72 1.88 -5.52 -2.86
N ASN A 73 2.08 -5.53 -1.54
CA ASN A 73 1.81 -6.68 -0.67
C ASN A 73 0.33 -6.81 -0.28
N MET A 74 -0.40 -5.68 -0.11
CA MET A 74 -1.84 -5.68 0.12
C MET A 74 -2.62 -6.20 -1.10
N ASP A 75 -2.09 -5.99 -2.29
CA ASP A 75 -2.70 -6.35 -3.57
C ASP A 75 -2.97 -7.85 -3.75
N LEU A 76 -2.28 -8.73 -3.01
CA LEU A 76 -2.57 -10.16 -3.03
C LEU A 76 -4.04 -10.44 -2.67
N TYR A 77 -4.58 -9.72 -1.68
CA TYR A 77 -5.98 -9.85 -1.32
C TYR A 77 -6.91 -9.35 -2.42
N LYS A 78 -6.61 -8.18 -3.02
CA LYS A 78 -7.37 -7.62 -4.16
C LYS A 78 -7.51 -8.65 -5.27
N TRP A 79 -6.41 -9.29 -5.65
CA TRP A 79 -6.40 -10.26 -6.75
C TRP A 79 -7.08 -11.57 -6.37
N ALA A 80 -6.81 -12.11 -5.18
CA ALA A 80 -7.45 -13.35 -4.74
C ALA A 80 -8.97 -13.21 -4.60
N TYR A 81 -9.45 -12.08 -4.07
CA TYR A 81 -10.88 -11.81 -3.98
C TYR A 81 -11.53 -11.67 -5.35
N LYS A 82 -10.90 -10.95 -6.30
CA LYS A 82 -11.40 -10.80 -7.67
C LYS A 82 -11.46 -12.12 -8.45
N LEU A 83 -10.63 -13.09 -8.09
CA LEU A 83 -10.57 -14.40 -8.72
C LEU A 83 -11.40 -15.47 -7.99
N ALA A 84 -12.17 -15.12 -6.96
CA ALA A 84 -13.13 -16.06 -6.38
C ALA A 84 -14.23 -16.41 -7.42
N PRO A 85 -14.68 -17.67 -7.53
CA PRO A 85 -14.36 -18.83 -6.68
C PRO A 85 -13.17 -19.68 -7.16
N ILE A 86 -12.42 -19.26 -8.18
CA ILE A 86 -11.25 -20.00 -8.70
C ILE A 86 -10.20 -20.15 -7.60
N ILE A 87 -10.04 -19.12 -6.75
CA ILE A 87 -9.15 -19.17 -5.59
C ILE A 87 -9.86 -19.77 -4.37
N PRO A 88 -9.25 -20.73 -3.66
CA PRO A 88 -9.79 -21.29 -2.42
C PRO A 88 -10.05 -20.22 -1.37
N SER A 89 -11.18 -20.35 -0.66
CA SER A 89 -11.56 -19.40 0.40
C SER A 89 -10.49 -19.27 1.50
N SER A 90 -9.76 -20.34 1.81
CA SER A 90 -8.63 -20.33 2.75
C SER A 90 -7.51 -19.39 2.32
N MET A 91 -7.15 -19.36 1.02
CA MET A 91 -6.17 -18.44 0.47
C MET A 91 -6.68 -17.00 0.51
N VAL A 92 -7.94 -16.77 0.12
CA VAL A 92 -8.57 -15.44 0.22
C VAL A 92 -8.50 -14.90 1.65
N PHE A 93 -8.82 -15.74 2.64
CA PHE A 93 -8.75 -15.38 4.06
C PHE A 93 -7.32 -15.11 4.54
N ALA A 94 -6.35 -15.94 4.15
CA ALA A 94 -4.94 -15.72 4.48
C ALA A 94 -4.44 -14.36 3.94
N TYR A 95 -4.77 -14.03 2.68
CA TYR A 95 -4.35 -12.77 2.08
C TYR A 95 -5.11 -11.57 2.65
N PHE A 96 -6.37 -11.74 3.04
CA PHE A 96 -7.10 -10.71 3.80
C PHE A 96 -6.40 -10.38 5.12
N GLN A 97 -5.98 -11.39 5.90
CA GLN A 97 -5.25 -11.18 7.14
C GLN A 97 -3.92 -10.43 6.90
N ASN A 98 -3.19 -10.81 5.84
CA ASN A 98 -1.98 -10.10 5.43
C ASN A 98 -2.27 -8.63 5.06
N ALA A 99 -3.30 -8.39 4.24
CA ALA A 99 -3.70 -7.05 3.83
C ALA A 99 -4.15 -6.19 5.02
N ARG A 100 -4.82 -6.78 6.01
CA ARG A 100 -5.18 -6.10 7.27
C ARG A 100 -3.94 -5.65 8.04
N ALA A 101 -2.95 -6.52 8.23
CA ALA A 101 -1.71 -6.18 8.92
C ALA A 101 -0.94 -5.05 8.20
N LEU A 102 -0.85 -5.11 6.88
CA LEU A 102 -0.25 -4.06 6.07
C LEU A 102 -1.03 -2.74 6.13
N ARG A 103 -2.36 -2.81 6.14
CA ARG A 103 -3.24 -1.63 6.27
C ARG A 103 -3.08 -0.95 7.62
N GLU A 104 -2.89 -1.71 8.69
CA GLU A 104 -2.60 -1.11 10.00
C GLU A 104 -1.37 -0.21 9.94
N ILE A 105 -0.28 -0.68 9.32
CA ILE A 105 0.94 0.11 9.19
C ILE A 105 0.77 1.31 8.24
N ASP A 106 -0.01 1.15 7.16
CA ASP A 106 -0.40 2.27 6.28
C ASP A 106 -1.15 3.37 7.05
N MET A 107 -2.10 2.98 7.91
CA MET A 107 -2.86 3.91 8.74
C MET A 107 -1.98 4.61 9.77
N ARG A 108 -1.12 3.85 10.48
CA ARG A 108 -0.21 4.39 11.49
C ARG A 108 0.83 5.34 10.90
N ALA A 109 1.28 5.10 9.66
CA ALA A 109 2.23 5.96 8.95
C ALA A 109 1.56 7.10 8.17
N SER A 110 0.23 7.10 8.05
CA SER A 110 -0.52 8.18 7.39
C SER A 110 -0.34 9.52 8.12
N PRO A 111 -0.71 10.68 7.55
CA PRO A 111 -0.60 11.97 8.25
C PRO A 111 -1.70 12.19 9.31
N TYR A 112 -2.70 11.30 9.38
CA TYR A 112 -3.83 11.42 10.31
C TYR A 112 -3.45 10.95 11.71
N ASP A 113 -4.03 11.59 12.72
CA ASP A 113 -4.04 11.10 14.09
C ASP A 113 -5.20 10.12 14.27
N LEU A 114 -4.86 8.86 14.53
CA LEU A 114 -5.79 7.75 14.70
C LEU A 114 -5.66 7.11 16.09
N ALA A 115 -4.96 7.76 17.03
CA ALA A 115 -4.76 7.23 18.38
C ALA A 115 -6.10 7.00 19.11
N ASN A 116 -7.09 7.86 18.86
CA ASN A 116 -8.44 7.75 19.43
C ASN A 116 -9.22 6.48 19.02
N ILE A 117 -8.77 5.77 17.98
CA ILE A 117 -9.35 4.50 17.53
C ILE A 117 -8.35 3.33 17.67
N GLY A 118 -7.27 3.53 18.44
CA GLY A 118 -6.32 2.49 18.83
C GLY A 118 -5.14 2.29 17.86
N TYR A 119 -4.87 3.24 16.97
CA TYR A 119 -3.73 3.17 16.05
C TYR A 119 -2.67 4.22 16.42
N GLU A 120 -1.71 3.81 17.26
CA GLU A 120 -0.57 4.65 17.65
C GLU A 120 0.28 5.00 16.41
N PRO A 121 0.58 6.30 16.20
CA PRO A 121 1.22 6.76 14.98
C PRO A 121 2.68 6.33 14.89
N ILE A 122 3.12 6.06 13.67
CA ILE A 122 4.55 6.02 13.32
C ILE A 122 4.89 7.43 12.82
N LEU A 123 5.74 8.14 13.57
CA LEU A 123 6.04 9.55 13.35
C LEU A 123 6.94 9.74 12.13
N MET A 124 6.36 9.80 10.94
CA MET A 124 7.09 9.94 9.67
C MET A 124 7.92 11.23 9.57
N GLU A 125 7.58 12.25 10.37
CA GLU A 125 8.32 13.49 10.52
C GLU A 125 9.69 13.31 11.18
N THR A 126 9.90 12.26 11.98
CA THR A 126 11.18 11.99 12.64
C THR A 126 12.02 10.96 11.89
N ALA A 127 13.34 11.01 12.07
CA ALA A 127 14.24 10.01 11.49
C ALA A 127 13.98 8.61 12.08
N GLU A 128 13.68 8.57 13.38
CA GLU A 128 13.38 7.36 14.15
C GLU A 128 12.09 6.69 13.64
N GLY A 129 11.03 7.46 13.40
CA GLY A 129 9.77 6.92 12.89
C GLY A 129 9.91 6.40 11.47
N ARG A 130 10.69 7.07 10.61
CA ARG A 130 11.00 6.55 9.27
C ARG A 130 11.81 5.25 9.33
N ALA A 131 12.77 5.15 10.24
CA ALA A 131 13.55 3.94 10.45
C ALA A 131 12.66 2.79 10.98
N GLU A 132 11.75 3.08 11.92
CA GLU A 132 10.76 2.13 12.40
C GLU A 132 9.86 1.63 11.28
N TYR A 133 9.29 2.55 10.48
CA TYR A 133 8.45 2.22 9.34
C TYR A 133 9.18 1.31 8.35
N ALA A 134 10.42 1.65 8.00
CA ALA A 134 11.23 0.84 7.08
C ALA A 134 11.50 -0.58 7.63
N ARG A 135 11.78 -0.70 8.94
CA ARG A 135 11.99 -2.00 9.60
C ARG A 135 10.72 -2.85 9.58
N ILE A 136 9.57 -2.26 9.93
CA ILE A 136 8.28 -2.95 9.92
C ILE A 136 7.90 -3.38 8.49
N GLN A 137 8.04 -2.47 7.53
CA GLN A 137 7.76 -2.73 6.12
C GLN A 137 8.62 -3.90 5.60
N LYS A 138 9.91 -3.94 5.93
CA LYS A 138 10.81 -5.05 5.56
C LYS A 138 10.33 -6.38 6.15
N ASN A 139 9.95 -6.40 7.43
CA ASN A 139 9.45 -7.62 8.07
C ASN A 139 8.15 -8.12 7.41
N LEU A 140 7.19 -7.22 7.17
CA LEU A 140 5.93 -7.57 6.50
C LEU A 140 6.15 -8.05 5.06
N ALA A 141 7.12 -7.48 4.34
CA ALA A 141 7.51 -7.96 3.01
C ALA A 141 8.07 -9.40 3.08
N HIS A 142 8.91 -9.70 4.07
CA HIS A 142 9.42 -11.06 4.29
C HIS A 142 8.29 -12.05 4.62
N GLN A 143 7.32 -11.64 5.44
CA GLN A 143 6.14 -12.46 5.78
C GLN A 143 5.19 -12.65 4.59
N THR A 144 5.07 -11.65 3.71
CA THR A 144 4.23 -11.71 2.51
C THR A 144 4.85 -12.55 1.39
N ALA A 145 6.18 -12.62 1.31
CA ALA A 145 6.89 -13.34 0.25
C ALA A 145 6.39 -14.79 0.01
N PRO A 146 6.22 -15.66 1.03
CA PRO A 146 5.68 -17.01 0.81
C PRO A 146 4.24 -17.01 0.30
N LEU A 147 3.38 -16.09 0.77
CA LEU A 147 2.00 -15.94 0.30
C LEU A 147 1.95 -15.57 -1.19
N ARG A 148 2.86 -14.70 -1.64
CA ARG A 148 2.99 -14.33 -3.06
C ARG A 148 3.42 -15.53 -3.92
N ALA A 149 4.40 -16.30 -3.44
CA ALA A 149 4.87 -17.49 -4.13
C ALA A 149 3.76 -18.56 -4.25
N GLU A 150 3.01 -18.78 -3.16
CA GLU A 150 1.85 -19.66 -3.13
C GLU A 150 0.79 -19.22 -4.15
N PHE A 151 0.42 -17.94 -4.15
CA PHE A 151 -0.56 -17.40 -5.09
C PHE A 151 -0.13 -17.61 -6.55
N ALA A 152 1.12 -17.27 -6.90
CA ALA A 152 1.64 -17.45 -8.25
C ALA A 152 1.67 -18.93 -8.68
N ASN A 153 2.06 -19.84 -7.77
CA ASN A 153 2.05 -21.28 -8.02
C ASN A 153 0.62 -21.80 -8.24
N TYR A 154 -0.34 -21.31 -7.46
CA TYR A 154 -1.74 -21.69 -7.63
C TYR A 154 -2.28 -21.24 -8.99
N ILE A 155 -2.06 -19.99 -9.37
CA ILE A 155 -2.48 -19.46 -10.68
C ILE A 155 -1.87 -20.25 -11.84
N ARG A 156 -0.57 -20.60 -11.77
CA ARG A 156 0.07 -21.41 -12.81
C ARG A 156 -0.60 -22.77 -12.99
N ARG A 157 -0.89 -23.49 -11.89
CA ARG A 157 -1.61 -24.78 -11.96
C ARG A 157 -3.02 -24.66 -12.53
N VAL A 158 -3.73 -23.59 -12.18
CA VAL A 158 -5.06 -23.31 -12.74
C VAL A 158 -4.97 -23.12 -14.25
N LEU A 159 -4.04 -22.28 -14.72
CA LEU A 159 -3.83 -22.05 -16.14
C LEU A 159 -3.46 -23.34 -16.88
N GLU A 160 -2.51 -24.12 -16.35
CA GLU A 160 -2.10 -25.41 -16.90
C GLU A 160 -3.28 -26.38 -17.04
N THR A 161 -4.19 -26.40 -16.06
CA THR A 161 -5.39 -27.25 -16.08
C THR A 161 -6.33 -26.86 -17.23
N PHE A 162 -6.53 -25.55 -17.45
CA PHE A 162 -7.41 -25.05 -18.51
C PHE A 162 -6.78 -25.08 -19.91
N THR A 163 -5.44 -25.02 -20.02
CA THR A 163 -4.76 -25.10 -21.32
C THR A 163 -4.49 -26.54 -21.75
N SER A 164 -4.26 -27.46 -20.80
CA SER A 164 -4.02 -28.88 -21.10
C SER A 164 -5.28 -29.66 -21.46
N SER A 165 -6.45 -29.14 -21.08
CA SER A 165 -7.76 -29.75 -21.39
C SER A 165 -8.31 -29.35 -22.77
N ALA A 166 -7.53 -28.60 -23.57
CA ALA A 166 -7.87 -28.16 -24.93
C ALA A 166 -7.16 -28.96 -26.04
N GLN A 167 -6.51 -30.09 -25.71
CA GLN A 167 -6.01 -31.10 -26.64
C GLN A 167 -6.75 -32.42 -26.40
#